data_AF-A0A942G724-F1
#
_entry.id   AF-A0A942G724-F1
#
_cell.length_a   1.000
_cell.length_b   1.000
_cell.length_c   1.000
_cell.angle_alpha   90.00
_cell.angle_beta   90.00
_cell.angle_gamma   90.00
#
_symmetry.space_group_name_H-M   'P 1'
#
loop_
_entity.id
_entity.type
_entity.pdbx_description
1 polymer ?
#
loop_
_entity_poly.entity_id
_entity_poly.type
_entity_poly.pdbx_seq_one_letter_code
_entity_poly.pdbx_strand_id
1 'polypeptide(L)'
;MRTHLAVLALIVVALAGCGDAPPDPSTAGASELAGTTWVLVEGESRAGPLDGSVARATLLLEPGADEAGGTSFCNHWFGLVEVDGDQIDLDNLGGTEMGCEPPVMDLEAGYLDALAGVDTFTVEDERLTLEGPNERLVFEPEPEAPTAALLDTRWVLESLIEGDGPDGSVASAMDPAELTLGDGTLALTSSCLQIDAKWVEQGSEYQITESAFDYADPDAACFHDDPEQQAIASVVDSAFTAEVDGDVLTLHATRSDTGLQFRAAD
;
A
#
# COMPACT_ATOMS: atom_id res chain seq x y z
N MET A 1 9.09 -24.49 -84.46
CA MET A 1 9.66 -24.95 -83.18
C MET A 1 9.12 -24.06 -82.07
N ARG A 2 8.80 -24.67 -80.92
CA ARG A 2 8.33 -24.11 -79.63
C ARG A 2 6.82 -23.95 -79.44
N THR A 3 6.20 -25.08 -79.14
CA THR A 3 4.98 -25.22 -78.32
C THR A 3 5.28 -24.83 -76.88
N HIS A 4 4.50 -23.91 -76.29
CA HIS A 4 4.52 -23.64 -74.84
C HIS A 4 3.18 -24.12 -74.24
N LEU A 5 3.21 -25.25 -73.54
CA LEU A 5 2.15 -25.67 -72.63
C LEU A 5 2.25 -24.81 -71.36
N ALA A 6 1.19 -24.06 -71.04
CA ALA A 6 1.04 -23.41 -69.74
C ALA A 6 0.26 -24.35 -68.81
N VAL A 7 0.93 -24.87 -67.78
CA VAL A 7 0.31 -25.66 -66.70
C VAL A 7 -0.16 -24.68 -65.64
N LEU A 8 -1.48 -24.62 -65.42
CA LEU A 8 -2.10 -23.84 -64.35
C LEU A 8 -2.00 -24.66 -63.04
N ALA A 9 -1.18 -24.22 -62.09
CA ALA A 9 -1.11 -24.81 -60.76
C ALA A 9 -2.19 -24.20 -59.86
N LEU A 10 -3.10 -25.04 -59.37
CA LEU A 10 -4.14 -24.67 -58.40
C LEU A 10 -3.51 -24.64 -57.00
N ILE A 11 -3.35 -23.44 -56.43
CA ILE A 11 -2.86 -23.26 -55.05
C ILE A 11 -4.09 -23.32 -54.12
N VAL A 12 -4.17 -24.38 -53.30
CA VAL A 12 -5.13 -24.49 -52.21
C VAL A 12 -4.52 -23.78 -51.00
N VAL A 13 -5.09 -22.63 -50.63
CA VAL A 13 -4.74 -21.90 -49.40
C VAL A 13 -5.55 -22.53 -48.26
N ALA A 14 -4.87 -23.20 -47.33
CA ALA A 14 -5.45 -23.64 -46.08
C ALA A 14 -5.50 -22.44 -45.13
N LEU A 15 -6.71 -21.97 -44.77
CA LEU A 15 -6.92 -21.03 -43.69
C LEU A 15 -6.68 -21.76 -42.36
N ALA A 16 -5.54 -21.50 -41.73
CA ALA A 16 -5.34 -21.81 -40.32
C ALA A 16 -6.15 -20.79 -39.51
N GLY A 17 -7.27 -21.21 -38.93
CA GLY A 17 -8.01 -20.39 -37.98
C GLY A 17 -7.23 -20.29 -36.68
N CYS A 18 -6.94 -19.06 -36.24
CA CYS A 18 -6.61 -18.79 -34.83
C CYS A 18 -7.87 -19.08 -34.02
N GLY A 19 -7.88 -20.19 -33.29
CA GLY A 19 -8.84 -20.39 -32.23
C GLY A 19 -8.35 -19.64 -31.01
N ASP A 20 -9.09 -18.61 -30.59
CA ASP A 20 -9.02 -18.11 -29.21
C ASP A 20 -9.49 -19.25 -28.30
N ALA A 21 -8.52 -19.92 -27.68
CA ALA A 21 -8.82 -20.82 -26.58
C ALA A 21 -9.45 -19.97 -25.45
N PRO A 22 -10.51 -20.46 -24.77
CA PRO A 22 -10.97 -19.84 -23.54
C PRO A 22 -9.77 -19.69 -22.58
N PRO A 23 -9.65 -18.56 -21.85
CA PRO A 23 -8.59 -18.42 -20.86
C PRO A 23 -8.66 -19.57 -19.86
N ASP A 24 -7.51 -20.15 -19.52
CA ASP A 24 -7.43 -21.21 -18.52
C ASP A 24 -7.94 -20.66 -17.17
N PRO A 25 -8.84 -21.39 -16.47
CA PRO A 25 -9.42 -20.91 -15.21
C PRO A 25 -8.37 -20.66 -14.12
N SER A 26 -7.24 -21.37 -14.15
CA SER A 26 -6.07 -21.11 -13.28
C SER A 26 -5.48 -19.71 -13.53
N THR A 27 -5.35 -19.29 -14.79
CA THR A 27 -4.87 -17.93 -15.12
C THR A 27 -5.89 -16.86 -14.74
N ALA A 28 -7.19 -17.17 -14.79
CA ALA A 28 -8.24 -16.24 -14.39
C ALA A 28 -8.19 -15.95 -12.88
N GLY A 29 -8.14 -16.97 -12.03
CA GLY A 29 -8.07 -16.80 -10.58
C GLY A 29 -6.81 -16.05 -10.12
N ALA A 30 -5.64 -16.43 -10.65
CA ALA A 30 -4.40 -15.73 -10.37
C ALA A 30 -4.45 -14.24 -10.75
N SER A 31 -5.08 -13.92 -11.89
CA SER A 31 -5.19 -12.54 -12.37
C SER A 31 -6.10 -11.64 -11.53
N GLU A 32 -7.01 -12.22 -10.74
CA GLU A 32 -7.89 -11.46 -9.83
C GLU A 32 -7.17 -11.04 -8.54
N LEU A 33 -6.15 -11.79 -8.13
CA LEU A 33 -5.38 -11.54 -6.90
C LEU A 33 -4.08 -10.78 -7.16
N ALA A 34 -3.37 -11.14 -8.23
CA ALA A 34 -2.00 -10.71 -8.47
C ALA A 34 -1.88 -9.20 -8.74
N GLY A 35 -0.81 -8.60 -8.22
CA GLY A 35 -0.52 -7.17 -8.37
C GLY A 35 -1.40 -6.24 -7.54
N THR A 36 -2.28 -6.79 -6.69
CA THR A 36 -3.06 -6.03 -5.71
C THR A 36 -2.51 -6.30 -4.31
N THR A 37 -2.22 -5.24 -3.55
CA THR A 37 -1.96 -5.37 -2.12
C THR A 37 -3.30 -5.47 -1.40
N TRP A 38 -3.49 -6.56 -0.67
CA TRP A 38 -4.66 -6.81 0.17
C TRP A 38 -4.30 -6.55 1.62
N VAL A 39 -5.10 -5.75 2.33
CA VAL A 39 -4.90 -5.41 3.74
C VAL A 39 -5.90 -6.19 4.58
N LEU A 40 -5.40 -6.90 5.60
CA LEU A 40 -6.23 -7.72 6.49
C LEU A 40 -7.16 -6.80 7.29
N VAL A 41 -8.46 -7.09 7.24
CA VAL A 41 -9.48 -6.43 8.06
C VAL A 41 -9.69 -7.24 9.34
N GLU A 42 -9.96 -8.53 9.18
CA GLU A 42 -10.21 -9.47 10.27
C GLU A 42 -9.83 -10.88 9.85
N GLY A 43 -9.57 -11.76 10.81
CA GLY A 43 -9.36 -13.17 10.53
C GLY A 43 -9.56 -14.08 11.73
N GLU A 44 -9.57 -15.37 11.46
CA GLU A 44 -9.55 -16.45 12.43
C GLU A 44 -8.43 -17.41 12.07
N SER A 45 -7.60 -17.74 13.05
CA SER A 45 -6.53 -18.74 12.98
C SER A 45 -6.80 -19.84 14.00
N ARG A 46 -6.00 -20.91 14.00
CA ARG A 46 -6.09 -21.95 15.05
C ARG A 46 -5.75 -21.42 16.45
N ALA A 47 -4.95 -20.36 16.52
CA ALA A 47 -4.57 -19.72 17.77
C ALA A 47 -5.65 -18.77 18.30
N GLY A 48 -6.58 -18.33 17.45
CA GLY A 48 -7.66 -17.42 17.77
C GLY A 48 -7.84 -16.30 16.74
N PRO A 49 -8.63 -15.26 17.08
CA PRO A 49 -8.95 -14.18 16.18
C PRO A 49 -7.73 -13.30 15.87
N LEU A 50 -7.70 -12.81 14.64
CA LEU A 50 -6.74 -11.84 14.12
C LEU A 50 -7.48 -10.52 13.88
N ASP A 51 -7.00 -9.44 14.48
CA ASP A 51 -7.61 -8.11 14.38
C ASP A 51 -6.67 -7.18 13.61
N GLY A 52 -7.02 -6.88 12.35
CA GLY A 52 -6.24 -6.01 11.48
C GLY A 52 -6.15 -4.56 11.96
N SER A 53 -6.97 -4.16 12.95
CA SER A 53 -6.90 -2.82 13.55
C SER A 53 -5.80 -2.69 14.61
N VAL A 54 -5.21 -3.79 15.09
CA VAL A 54 -4.15 -3.77 16.10
C VAL A 54 -2.80 -3.35 15.49
N ALA A 55 -2.45 -3.94 14.34
CA ALA A 55 -1.33 -3.53 13.51
C ALA A 55 -1.53 -4.05 12.08
N ARG A 56 -0.83 -3.45 11.13
CA ARG A 56 -1.03 -3.71 9.70
C ARG A 56 -0.55 -5.11 9.29
N ALA A 57 -1.41 -5.88 8.63
CA ALA A 57 -1.04 -7.12 7.95
C ALA A 57 -1.52 -7.11 6.49
N THR A 58 -0.69 -7.60 5.57
CA THR A 58 -0.95 -7.54 4.13
C THR A 58 -0.59 -8.83 3.40
N LEU A 59 -1.17 -8.96 2.22
CA LEU A 59 -0.92 -10.01 1.24
C LEU A 59 -0.79 -9.38 -0.15
N LEU A 60 0.32 -9.63 -0.82
CA LEU A 60 0.56 -9.31 -2.23
C LEU A 60 0.99 -10.59 -2.93
N LEU A 61 0.29 -10.96 -3.99
CA LEU A 61 0.78 -11.93 -4.96
C LEU A 61 1.52 -11.16 -6.05
N GLU A 62 2.76 -11.55 -6.33
CA GLU A 62 3.54 -10.93 -7.41
C GLU A 62 2.83 -11.13 -8.75
N PRO A 63 3.05 -10.29 -9.79
CA PRO A 63 2.35 -10.38 -11.08
C PRO A 63 2.46 -11.74 -11.80
N GLY A 64 3.40 -12.61 -11.40
CA GLY A 64 3.54 -13.98 -11.87
C GLY A 64 2.73 -15.03 -11.11
N ALA A 65 2.17 -14.66 -9.93
CA ALA A 65 1.49 -15.53 -8.99
C ALA A 65 2.26 -16.81 -8.64
N ASP A 66 3.58 -16.70 -8.53
CA ASP A 66 4.52 -17.74 -8.11
C ASP A 66 5.14 -17.43 -6.73
N GLU A 67 5.22 -16.15 -6.40
CA GLU A 67 5.66 -15.64 -5.10
C GLU A 67 4.57 -14.76 -4.46
N ALA A 68 4.50 -14.82 -3.13
CA ALA A 68 3.64 -13.96 -2.34
C ALA A 68 4.42 -13.40 -1.14
N GLY A 69 3.96 -12.26 -0.63
CA GLY A 69 4.54 -11.65 0.56
C GLY A 69 3.72 -10.51 1.11
N GLY A 70 4.26 -9.82 2.10
CA GLY A 70 3.62 -8.66 2.71
C GLY A 70 4.16 -8.37 4.10
N THR A 71 3.35 -7.70 4.91
CA THR A 71 3.60 -7.46 6.34
C THR A 71 2.72 -8.41 7.16
N SER A 72 3.26 -9.00 8.21
CA SER A 72 2.55 -9.87 9.15
C SER A 72 2.55 -9.23 10.53
N PHE A 73 1.85 -8.10 10.68
CA PHE A 73 1.77 -7.27 11.90
C PHE A 73 3.08 -6.60 12.33
N CYS A 74 4.13 -7.37 12.59
CA CYS A 74 5.45 -6.86 12.98
C CYS A 74 6.46 -6.97 11.83
N ASN A 75 6.55 -8.15 11.23
CA ASN A 75 7.59 -8.48 10.26
C ASN A 75 7.13 -8.43 8.82
N HIS A 76 8.09 -8.39 7.90
CA HIS A 76 7.82 -8.72 6.51
C HIS A 76 7.83 -10.24 6.37
N TRP A 77 6.94 -10.77 5.54
CA TRP A 77 6.87 -12.19 5.20
C TRP A 77 6.94 -12.40 3.69
N PHE A 78 7.35 -13.60 3.30
CA PHE A 78 7.44 -14.04 1.91
C PHE A 78 7.20 -15.54 1.82
N GLY A 79 6.79 -16.03 0.66
CA GLY A 79 6.54 -17.44 0.41
C GLY A 79 6.28 -17.73 -1.06
N LEU A 80 6.03 -19.00 -1.35
CA LEU A 80 5.57 -19.45 -2.66
C LEU A 80 4.06 -19.53 -2.65
N VAL A 81 3.46 -19.30 -3.82
CA VAL A 81 2.00 -19.41 -4.00
C VAL A 81 1.70 -20.20 -5.26
N GLU A 82 0.70 -21.08 -5.18
CA GLU A 82 0.10 -21.76 -6.33
C GLU A 82 -1.40 -21.43 -6.39
N VAL A 83 -1.90 -21.05 -7.57
CA VAL A 83 -3.32 -20.71 -7.78
C VAL A 83 -3.90 -21.55 -8.92
N ASP A 84 -4.97 -22.31 -8.64
CA ASP A 84 -5.70 -23.11 -9.62
C ASP A 84 -7.22 -22.94 -9.46
N GLY A 85 -7.79 -22.04 -10.27
CA GLY A 85 -9.19 -21.67 -10.19
C GLY A 85 -9.43 -20.85 -8.93
N ASP A 86 -10.25 -21.38 -8.02
CA ASP A 86 -10.55 -20.83 -6.69
C ASP A 86 -9.68 -21.44 -5.57
N GLN A 87 -8.79 -22.37 -5.91
CA GLN A 87 -7.83 -22.93 -4.95
C GLN A 87 -6.58 -22.07 -4.87
N ILE A 88 -6.05 -21.95 -3.66
CA ILE A 88 -4.81 -21.25 -3.36
C ILE A 88 -4.01 -22.08 -2.36
N ASP A 89 -2.72 -22.23 -2.58
CA ASP A 89 -1.79 -22.86 -1.64
C ASP A 89 -0.62 -21.92 -1.39
N LEU A 90 -0.34 -21.61 -0.13
CA LEU A 90 0.82 -20.82 0.28
C LEU A 90 1.79 -21.71 1.05
N ASP A 91 3.02 -21.84 0.55
CA ASP A 91 4.03 -22.72 1.13
C ASP A 91 5.37 -21.99 1.29
N ASN A 92 6.27 -22.60 2.07
CA ASN A 92 7.60 -22.08 2.36
C ASN A 92 7.59 -20.65 2.92
N LEU A 93 6.59 -20.34 3.76
CA LEU A 93 6.46 -19.06 4.42
C LEU A 93 7.67 -18.80 5.33
N GLY A 94 8.26 -17.63 5.17
CA GLY A 94 9.33 -17.10 6.01
C GLY A 94 9.12 -15.61 6.26
N GLY A 95 9.96 -15.02 7.10
CA GLY A 95 9.88 -13.60 7.40
C GLY A 95 11.16 -13.03 8.02
N THR A 96 11.14 -11.72 8.25
CA THR A 96 12.18 -11.02 9.02
C THR A 96 12.05 -11.29 10.52
N GLU A 97 13.04 -10.88 11.32
CA GLU A 97 13.06 -11.09 12.78
C GLU A 97 13.18 -9.76 13.55
N MET A 98 12.30 -8.82 13.27
CA MET A 98 12.07 -7.63 14.09
C MET A 98 11.33 -8.02 15.37
N GLY A 99 11.63 -7.32 16.47
CA GLY A 99 11.00 -7.57 17.76
C GLY A 99 9.99 -6.48 18.10
N CYS A 100 8.71 -6.83 18.10
CA CYS A 100 7.60 -6.00 18.56
C CYS A 100 7.07 -6.48 19.93
N GLU A 101 6.02 -5.83 20.45
CA GLU A 101 5.36 -6.21 21.68
C GLU A 101 4.79 -7.65 21.59
N PRO A 102 4.80 -8.42 22.69
CA PRO A 102 4.35 -9.82 22.67
C PRO A 102 2.97 -10.07 22.02
N PRO A 103 1.93 -9.24 22.26
CA PRO A 103 0.63 -9.44 21.60
C PRO A 103 0.67 -9.29 20.07
N VAL A 104 1.54 -8.41 19.54
CA VAL A 104 1.72 -8.22 18.09
C VAL A 104 2.45 -9.41 17.48
N MET A 105 3.45 -9.94 18.20
CA MET A 105 4.15 -11.17 17.79
C MET A 105 3.22 -12.40 17.79
N ASP A 106 2.24 -12.47 18.72
CA ASP A 106 1.24 -13.55 18.74
C ASP A 106 0.30 -13.46 17.52
N LEU A 107 -0.11 -12.25 17.12
CA LEU A 107 -0.89 -12.00 15.90
C LEU A 107 -0.12 -12.36 14.63
N GLU A 108 1.16 -11.97 14.56
CA GLU A 108 2.06 -12.35 13.46
C GLU A 108 2.10 -13.88 13.27
N ALA A 109 2.35 -14.63 14.35
CA ALA A 109 2.43 -16.08 14.29
C ALA A 109 1.09 -16.72 13.86
N GLY A 110 -0.03 -16.20 14.38
CA GLY A 110 -1.36 -16.67 14.00
C GLY A 110 -1.70 -16.37 12.54
N TYR A 111 -1.25 -15.22 12.01
CA TYR A 111 -1.46 -14.85 10.60
C TYR A 111 -0.67 -15.75 9.64
N LEU A 112 0.60 -16.02 9.93
CA LEU A 112 1.40 -16.94 9.11
C LEU A 112 0.88 -18.39 9.19
N ASP A 113 0.41 -18.86 10.35
CA ASP A 113 -0.25 -20.16 10.48
C ASP A 113 -1.56 -20.22 9.68
N ALA A 114 -2.35 -19.13 9.70
CA ALA A 114 -3.57 -19.04 8.93
C ALA A 114 -3.30 -19.04 7.42
N LEU A 115 -2.33 -18.25 6.94
CA LEU A 115 -1.92 -18.24 5.53
C LEU A 115 -1.47 -19.64 5.05
N ALA A 116 -0.77 -20.41 5.89
CA ALA A 116 -0.36 -21.77 5.57
C ALA A 116 -1.52 -22.80 5.64
N GLY A 117 -2.68 -22.42 6.15
CA GLY A 117 -3.84 -23.29 6.37
C GLY A 117 -5.01 -23.07 5.40
N VAL A 118 -5.04 -21.96 4.68
CA VAL A 118 -6.06 -21.68 3.66
C VAL A 118 -5.86 -22.55 2.42
N ASP A 119 -6.96 -22.95 1.79
CA ASP A 119 -6.96 -23.79 0.59
C ASP A 119 -7.82 -23.22 -0.55
N THR A 120 -8.61 -22.19 -0.26
CA THR A 120 -9.52 -21.53 -1.21
C THR A 120 -9.51 -20.03 -1.04
N PHE A 121 -9.87 -19.31 -2.10
CA PHE A 121 -10.09 -17.88 -2.07
C PHE A 121 -11.37 -17.48 -2.80
N THR A 122 -11.88 -16.29 -2.49
CA THR A 122 -12.99 -15.65 -3.21
C THR A 122 -12.80 -14.14 -3.20
N VAL A 123 -13.00 -13.50 -4.35
CA VAL A 123 -13.05 -12.04 -4.48
C VAL A 123 -14.49 -11.62 -4.79
N GLU A 124 -15.14 -10.94 -3.85
CA GLU A 124 -16.52 -10.45 -3.97
C GLU A 124 -16.63 -9.05 -3.39
N ASP A 125 -17.34 -8.14 -4.08
CA ASP A 125 -17.55 -6.75 -3.64
C ASP A 125 -16.25 -6.05 -3.19
N GLU A 126 -15.16 -6.23 -3.96
CA GLU A 126 -13.82 -5.70 -3.66
C GLU A 126 -13.24 -6.22 -2.33
N ARG A 127 -13.66 -7.40 -1.87
CA ARG A 127 -13.08 -8.05 -0.69
C ARG A 127 -12.52 -9.40 -1.06
N LEU A 128 -11.30 -9.67 -0.63
CA LEU A 128 -10.69 -10.98 -0.72
C LEU A 128 -10.99 -11.75 0.56
N THR A 129 -11.55 -12.94 0.44
CA THR A 129 -11.64 -13.90 1.54
C THR A 129 -10.77 -15.10 1.21
N LEU A 130 -9.86 -15.47 2.11
CA LEU A 130 -9.17 -16.76 2.09
C LEU A 130 -9.82 -17.68 3.12
N GLU A 131 -10.13 -18.91 2.74
CA GLU A 131 -10.74 -19.90 3.62
C GLU A 131 -9.91 -21.19 3.65
N GLY A 132 -9.90 -21.83 4.82
CA GLY A 132 -9.34 -23.16 5.05
C GLY A 132 -10.22 -23.92 6.05
N PRO A 133 -9.80 -25.12 6.48
CA PRO A 133 -10.59 -25.95 7.39
C PRO A 133 -10.88 -25.31 8.76
N ASN A 134 -9.99 -24.46 9.26
CA ASN A 134 -10.13 -23.73 10.53
C ASN A 134 -9.77 -22.25 10.41
N GLU A 135 -9.43 -21.80 9.21
CA GLU A 135 -8.82 -20.52 8.93
C GLU A 135 -9.77 -19.70 8.05
N ARG A 136 -9.93 -18.42 8.37
CA ARG A 136 -10.68 -17.49 7.52
C ARG A 136 -10.05 -16.11 7.63
N LEU A 137 -9.61 -15.55 6.51
CA LEU A 137 -8.97 -14.24 6.46
C LEU A 137 -9.76 -13.34 5.51
N VAL A 138 -10.15 -12.16 5.95
CA VAL A 138 -10.88 -11.18 5.14
C VAL A 138 -10.00 -9.96 4.93
N PHE A 139 -9.84 -9.59 3.67
CA PHE A 139 -9.04 -8.46 3.24
C PHE A 139 -9.86 -7.50 2.39
N GLU A 140 -9.39 -6.26 2.36
CA GLU A 140 -9.79 -5.22 1.41
C GLU A 140 -8.58 -4.79 0.59
N PRO A 141 -8.76 -4.32 -0.66
CA PRO A 141 -7.67 -3.76 -1.43
C PRO A 141 -7.10 -2.57 -0.67
N GLU A 142 -5.79 -2.43 -0.73
CA GLU A 142 -5.15 -1.23 -0.23
C GLU A 142 -5.78 -0.01 -0.92
N PRO A 143 -6.27 0.99 -0.15
CA PRO A 143 -6.89 2.15 -0.74
C PRO A 143 -5.90 2.89 -1.64
N GLU A 144 -6.36 3.30 -2.82
CA GLU A 144 -5.58 4.16 -3.70
C GLU A 144 -5.25 5.47 -2.99
N ALA A 145 -4.02 5.96 -3.17
CA ALA A 145 -3.60 7.23 -2.59
C ALA A 145 -4.50 8.37 -3.15
N PRO A 146 -4.97 9.33 -2.33
CA PRO A 146 -5.91 10.35 -2.77
C PRO A 146 -5.25 11.47 -3.60
N THR A 147 -4.28 11.13 -4.45
CA THR A 147 -3.38 12.06 -5.13
C THR A 147 -4.13 13.15 -5.87
N ALA A 148 -5.18 12.81 -6.62
CA ALA A 148 -5.98 13.80 -7.36
C ALA A 148 -6.65 14.86 -6.46
N ALA A 149 -6.96 14.53 -5.21
CA ALA A 149 -7.55 15.46 -4.25
C ALA A 149 -6.49 16.34 -3.54
N LEU A 150 -5.22 15.88 -3.49
CA LEU A 150 -4.12 16.61 -2.86
C LEU A 150 -3.53 17.69 -3.77
N LEU A 151 -3.44 17.39 -5.06
CA LEU A 151 -2.74 18.22 -6.03
C LEU A 151 -3.37 19.59 -6.21
N ASP A 152 -2.53 20.58 -6.48
CA ASP A 152 -2.90 21.98 -6.78
C ASP A 152 -3.78 22.65 -5.70
N THR A 153 -3.85 22.06 -4.50
CA THR A 153 -4.56 22.58 -3.34
C THR A 153 -3.54 23.13 -2.34
N ARG A 154 -3.82 24.31 -1.79
CA ARG A 154 -3.05 24.88 -0.69
C ARG A 154 -3.69 24.44 0.62
N TRP A 155 -2.91 23.77 1.45
CA TRP A 155 -3.33 23.21 2.72
C TRP A 155 -2.70 24.02 3.85
N VAL A 156 -3.47 24.37 4.88
CA VAL A 156 -2.99 25.13 6.04
C VAL A 156 -3.11 24.28 7.29
N LEU A 157 -2.02 24.12 8.02
CA LEU A 157 -1.94 23.30 9.22
C LEU A 157 -2.91 23.83 10.29
N GLU A 158 -3.75 22.93 10.81
CA GLU A 158 -4.70 23.24 11.89
C GLU A 158 -4.32 22.51 13.19
N SER A 159 -3.83 21.28 13.11
CA SER A 159 -3.49 20.49 14.29
C SER A 159 -2.42 19.43 14.05
N LEU A 160 -1.77 19.05 15.13
CA LEU A 160 -0.82 17.96 15.23
C LEU A 160 -1.49 16.78 15.92
N ILE A 161 -1.16 15.58 15.45
CA ILE A 161 -1.65 14.30 15.97
C ILE A 161 -0.44 13.53 16.52
N GLU A 162 -0.57 12.97 17.72
CA GLU A 162 0.43 12.08 18.32
C GLU A 162 -0.26 10.79 18.78
N GLY A 163 0.23 9.65 18.29
CA GLY A 163 -0.36 8.33 18.50
C GLY A 163 -1.39 7.96 17.43
N ASP A 164 -1.59 6.67 17.22
CA ASP A 164 -2.60 6.12 16.30
C ASP A 164 -3.87 5.66 17.06
N GLY A 165 -5.00 5.67 16.35
CA GLY A 165 -6.27 5.13 16.85
C GLY A 165 -6.94 5.96 17.96
N PRO A 166 -7.80 5.35 18.80
CA PRO A 166 -8.67 6.08 19.73
C PRO A 166 -7.95 6.74 20.92
N ASP A 167 -6.71 6.35 21.18
CA ASP A 167 -5.86 6.92 22.25
C ASP A 167 -4.95 8.04 21.75
N GLY A 168 -4.97 8.34 20.45
CA GLY A 168 -4.24 9.46 19.85
C GLY A 168 -4.67 10.81 20.43
N SER A 169 -3.71 11.73 20.55
CA SER A 169 -3.97 13.08 21.01
C SER A 169 -3.93 14.07 19.85
N VAL A 170 -4.79 15.09 19.89
CA VAL A 170 -4.86 16.16 18.88
C VAL A 170 -4.63 17.50 19.57
N ALA A 171 -3.64 18.25 19.10
CA ALA A 171 -3.31 19.58 19.59
C ALA A 171 -3.39 20.60 18.44
N SER A 172 -4.06 21.74 18.67
CA SER A 172 -4.09 22.82 17.67
C SER A 172 -2.68 23.35 17.41
N ALA A 173 -2.35 23.55 16.13
CA ALA A 173 -1.10 24.17 15.73
C ALA A 173 -1.04 25.62 16.24
N MET A 174 0.11 26.00 16.80
CA MET A 174 0.35 27.35 17.28
C MET A 174 0.96 28.24 16.19
N ASP A 175 1.67 27.64 15.23
CA ASP A 175 2.27 28.29 14.08
C ASP A 175 1.65 27.73 12.79
N PRO A 176 0.97 28.55 11.97
CA PRO A 176 0.44 28.07 10.71
C PRO A 176 1.58 27.64 9.79
N ALA A 177 1.50 26.42 9.29
CA ALA A 177 2.32 25.94 8.18
C ALA A 177 1.45 25.75 6.94
N GLU A 178 1.97 26.15 5.78
CA GLU A 178 1.33 25.92 4.50
C GLU A 178 2.00 24.74 3.78
N LEU A 179 1.17 23.87 3.21
CA LEU A 179 1.58 22.71 2.44
C LEU A 179 0.97 22.83 1.03
N THR A 180 1.79 22.54 0.02
CA THR A 180 1.35 22.40 -1.37
C THR A 180 1.96 21.15 -1.97
N LEU A 181 1.14 20.37 -2.67
CA LEU A 181 1.58 19.21 -3.44
C LEU A 181 1.36 19.51 -4.93
N GLY A 182 2.44 19.38 -5.69
CA GLY A 182 2.43 19.30 -7.15
C GLY A 182 2.78 17.89 -7.60
N ASP A 183 2.68 17.62 -8.91
CA ASP A 183 3.03 16.31 -9.48
C ASP A 183 4.51 15.96 -9.19
N GLY A 184 4.71 15.05 -8.23
CA GLY A 184 6.03 14.60 -7.74
C GLY A 184 6.82 15.62 -6.90
N THR A 185 6.20 16.73 -6.49
CA THR A 185 6.85 17.76 -5.65
C THR A 185 5.99 18.13 -4.45
N LEU A 186 6.63 18.42 -3.33
CA LEU A 186 5.99 18.90 -2.11
C LEU A 186 6.74 20.14 -1.63
N ALA A 187 6.01 21.18 -1.24
CA ALA A 187 6.58 22.31 -0.53
C ALA A 187 5.79 22.55 0.76
N LEU A 188 6.51 22.65 1.87
CA LEU A 188 5.96 22.96 3.19
C LEU A 188 6.68 24.19 3.75
N THR A 189 5.93 25.19 4.19
CA THR A 189 6.49 26.43 4.74
C THR A 189 5.82 26.80 6.06
N SER A 190 6.59 26.94 7.13
CA SER A 190 6.18 27.49 8.42
C SER A 190 6.93 28.80 8.72
N SER A 191 6.78 29.36 9.92
CA SER A 191 7.56 30.54 10.32
C SER A 191 9.06 30.24 10.53
N CYS A 192 9.41 28.98 10.79
CA CYS A 192 10.77 28.55 11.10
C CYS A 192 11.44 27.82 9.93
N LEU A 193 10.66 27.13 9.10
CA LEU A 193 11.16 26.11 8.19
C LEU A 193 10.52 26.23 6.82
N GLN A 194 11.35 26.16 5.77
CA GLN A 194 10.91 25.85 4.42
C GLN A 194 11.47 24.48 4.02
N ILE A 195 10.59 23.61 3.54
CA ILE A 195 10.93 22.27 3.06
C ILE A 195 10.49 22.17 1.61
N ASP A 196 11.43 21.83 0.73
CA ASP A 196 11.16 21.45 -0.64
C ASP A 196 11.54 19.98 -0.82
N ALA A 197 10.60 19.16 -1.27
CA ALA A 197 10.79 17.72 -1.41
C ALA A 197 10.26 17.18 -2.74
N LYS A 198 10.79 16.04 -3.15
CA LYS A 198 10.27 15.24 -4.26
C LYS A 198 9.72 13.93 -3.74
N TRP A 199 8.64 13.47 -4.33
CA TRP A 199 7.97 12.25 -3.90
C TRP A 199 7.56 11.38 -5.09
N VAL A 200 7.37 10.09 -4.82
CA VAL A 200 6.76 9.13 -5.73
C VAL A 200 5.67 8.37 -4.99
N GLU A 201 4.58 8.06 -5.67
CA GLU A 201 3.52 7.22 -5.13
C GLU A 201 3.97 5.75 -5.15
N GLN A 202 3.77 5.05 -4.03
CA GLN A 202 4.03 3.62 -3.88
C GLN A 202 2.91 3.00 -3.03
N GLY A 203 1.92 2.40 -3.71
CA GLY A 203 0.72 1.93 -3.03
C GLY A 203 -0.09 3.10 -2.46
N SER A 204 -0.42 3.05 -1.17
CA SER A 204 -1.08 4.16 -0.46
C SER A 204 -0.10 5.22 0.09
N GLU A 205 1.20 5.02 -0.07
CA GLU A 205 2.24 5.88 0.51
C GLU A 205 2.85 6.83 -0.52
N TYR A 206 3.25 8.01 -0.03
CA TYR A 206 4.04 9.00 -0.73
C TYR A 206 5.49 8.93 -0.24
N GLN A 207 6.35 8.27 -1.02
CA GLN A 207 7.76 8.06 -0.69
C GLN A 207 8.57 9.31 -1.04
N ILE A 208 9.20 9.94 -0.05
CA ILE A 208 10.13 11.06 -0.23
C ILE A 208 11.44 10.55 -0.81
N THR A 209 11.80 11.07 -1.97
CA THR A 209 13.02 10.67 -2.71
C THR A 209 14.16 11.69 -2.57
N GLU A 210 13.82 12.94 -2.30
CA GLU A 210 14.75 14.04 -2.09
C GLU A 210 14.07 15.06 -1.19
N SER A 211 14.80 15.64 -0.24
CA SER A 211 14.31 16.73 0.61
C SER A 211 15.42 17.75 0.86
N ALA A 212 15.03 19.02 0.87
CA ALA A 212 15.87 20.16 1.20
C ALA A 212 15.18 20.97 2.31
N PHE A 213 15.94 21.32 3.34
CA PHE A 213 15.45 22.05 4.52
C PHE A 213 16.20 23.36 4.63
N ASP A 214 15.47 24.47 4.58
CA ASP A 214 15.97 25.83 4.78
C ASP A 214 15.39 26.41 6.07
N TYR A 215 16.25 26.70 7.03
CA TYR A 215 15.88 27.21 8.35
C TYR A 215 15.94 28.75 8.39
N ALA A 216 15.02 29.36 9.13
CA ALA A 216 14.94 30.81 9.29
C ALA A 216 16.14 31.41 10.06
N ASP A 217 16.81 30.60 10.89
CA ASP A 217 17.96 30.99 11.69
C ASP A 217 19.18 30.08 11.42
N PRO A 218 20.42 30.59 11.52
CA PRO A 218 21.62 29.88 11.08
C PRO A 218 21.98 28.66 11.94
N ASP A 219 21.46 28.59 13.18
CA ASP A 219 21.73 27.49 14.12
C ASP A 219 20.54 26.52 14.19
N ALA A 220 19.49 26.73 13.38
CA ALA A 220 18.21 26.01 13.42
C ALA A 220 17.60 25.94 14.83
N ALA A 221 17.83 26.97 15.66
CA ALA A 221 17.36 27.01 17.03
C ALA A 221 15.83 26.99 17.08
N CYS A 222 15.14 27.68 16.16
CA CYS A 222 13.68 27.66 16.10
C CYS A 222 13.12 26.25 15.84
N PHE A 223 13.90 25.36 15.22
CA PHE A 223 13.51 23.98 14.96
C PHE A 223 13.86 23.07 16.13
N HIS A 224 15.09 23.16 16.64
CA HIS A 224 15.57 22.29 17.72
C HIS A 224 14.85 22.53 19.05
N ASP A 225 14.39 23.76 19.30
CA ASP A 225 13.71 24.13 20.54
C ASP A 225 12.17 24.02 20.44
N ASP A 226 11.63 23.69 19.27
CA ASP A 226 10.18 23.65 19.01
C ASP A 226 9.71 22.26 18.53
N PRO A 227 9.01 21.49 19.39
CA PRO A 227 8.43 20.21 19.03
C PRO A 227 7.43 20.28 17.86
N GLU A 228 6.72 21.41 17.69
CA GLU A 228 5.77 21.58 16.59
C GLU A 228 6.51 21.58 15.25
N GLN A 229 7.65 22.27 15.16
CA GLN A 229 8.49 22.30 13.96
C GLN A 229 9.12 20.94 13.66
N GLN A 230 9.47 20.16 14.69
CA GLN A 230 9.98 18.80 14.55
C GLN A 230 8.92 17.83 14.02
N ALA A 231 7.69 17.94 14.50
CA ALA A 231 6.56 17.16 14.02
C ALA A 231 6.19 17.53 12.57
N ILE A 232 6.26 18.82 12.21
CA ILE A 232 6.06 19.28 10.84
C ILE A 232 7.08 18.62 9.88
N ALA A 233 8.34 18.53 10.29
CA ALA A 233 9.41 17.95 9.48
C ALA A 233 9.34 16.42 9.38
N SER A 234 8.74 15.71 10.36
CA SER A 234 8.76 14.25 10.38
C SER A 234 7.97 13.60 9.24
N VAL A 235 6.89 14.26 8.77
CA VAL A 235 6.06 13.78 7.66
C VAL A 235 6.84 13.70 6.35
N VAL A 236 7.91 14.48 6.18
CA VAL A 236 8.76 14.49 4.98
C VAL A 236 10.11 13.78 5.17
N ASP A 237 10.30 13.03 6.27
CA ASP A 237 11.57 12.33 6.57
C ASP A 237 11.79 11.09 5.70
N SER A 238 10.72 10.34 5.39
CA SER A 238 10.83 9.12 4.57
C SER A 238 9.61 8.90 3.71
N ALA A 239 8.45 8.69 4.32
CA ALA A 239 7.20 8.56 3.59
C ALA A 239 6.04 8.95 4.49
N PHE A 240 4.91 9.25 3.85
CA PHE A 240 3.66 9.53 4.54
C PHE A 240 2.49 8.89 3.81
N THR A 241 1.42 8.60 4.54
CA THR A 241 0.10 8.35 3.96
C THR A 241 -0.72 9.63 4.02
N ALA A 242 -1.72 9.74 3.13
CA ALA A 242 -2.63 10.87 3.11
C ALA A 242 -4.07 10.40 3.09
N GLU A 243 -4.92 11.10 3.83
CA GLU A 243 -6.37 10.94 3.81
C GLU A 243 -7.01 12.31 3.55
N VAL A 244 -8.02 12.33 2.67
CA VAL A 244 -8.79 13.55 2.38
C VAL A 244 -10.26 13.31 2.67
N ASP A 245 -10.82 14.04 3.64
CA ASP A 245 -12.25 14.09 3.92
C ASP A 245 -12.76 15.53 3.71
N GLY A 246 -13.36 15.77 2.54
CA GLY A 246 -13.86 17.09 2.17
C GLY A 246 -12.75 18.12 2.06
N ASP A 247 -12.72 19.09 2.98
CA ASP A 247 -11.73 20.16 3.06
C ASP A 247 -10.62 19.88 4.09
N VAL A 248 -10.57 18.68 4.66
CA VAL A 248 -9.57 18.26 5.64
C VAL A 248 -8.62 17.26 5.03
N LEU A 249 -7.32 17.53 5.16
CA LEU A 249 -6.24 16.63 4.82
C LEU A 249 -5.58 16.15 6.10
N THR A 250 -5.42 14.84 6.26
CA THR A 250 -4.59 14.26 7.33
C THR A 250 -3.40 13.55 6.70
N LEU A 251 -2.20 13.88 7.15
CA LEU A 251 -0.96 13.18 6.80
C LEU A 251 -0.46 12.41 8.00
N HIS A 252 -0.04 11.16 7.81
CA HIS A 252 0.62 10.36 8.84
C HIS A 252 2.03 9.97 8.38
N ALA A 253 3.04 10.22 9.21
CA ALA A 253 4.39 9.75 8.95
C ALA A 253 4.44 8.21 9.06
N THR A 254 5.12 7.52 8.15
CA THR A 254 5.16 6.04 8.19
C THR A 254 6.21 5.49 9.16
N ARG A 255 7.05 6.35 9.74
CA ARG A 255 8.14 5.97 10.65
C ARG A 255 7.97 6.48 12.08
N SER A 256 6.89 7.19 12.36
CA SER A 256 6.56 7.66 13.70
C SER A 256 5.05 7.80 13.85
N ASP A 257 4.55 7.81 15.07
CA ASP A 257 3.13 7.99 15.38
C ASP A 257 2.70 9.46 15.24
N THR A 258 3.33 10.22 14.35
CA THR A 258 3.09 11.65 14.15
C THR A 258 2.18 11.86 12.96
N GLY A 259 1.09 12.59 13.17
CA GLY A 259 0.23 13.07 12.10
C GLY A 259 0.10 14.59 12.08
N LEU A 260 -0.26 15.12 10.92
CA LEU A 260 -0.55 16.54 10.70
C LEU A 260 -1.90 16.65 10.02
N GLN A 261 -2.79 17.48 10.56
CA GLN A 261 -4.07 17.78 9.95
C GLN A 261 -4.07 19.21 9.42
N PHE A 262 -4.43 19.34 8.16
CA PHE A 262 -4.52 20.58 7.42
C PHE A 262 -5.97 20.81 6.96
N ARG A 263 -6.29 22.07 6.69
CA ARG A 263 -7.51 22.48 6.01
C ARG A 263 -7.20 23.11 4.66
N ALA A 264 -8.00 22.79 3.66
CA ALA A 264 -7.92 23.42 2.35
C ALA A 264 -8.17 24.92 2.50
N ALA A 265 -7.26 25.72 1.96
CA ALA A 265 -7.42 27.16 1.95
C ALA A 265 -8.28 27.61 0.76
N ASP A 266 -9.12 28.62 1.00
CA ASP A 266 -9.89 29.31 -0.05
C ASP A 266 -9.01 29.99 -1.11
#